data_AF-A0A924QQQ6-F1
#
_entry.id   AF-A0A924QQQ6-F1
#
_cell.length_a   1.000
_cell.length_b   1.000
_cell.length_c   1.000
_cell.angle_alpha   90.00
_cell.angle_beta   90.00
_cell.angle_gamma   90.00
#
_symmetry.space_group_name_H-M   'P 1'
#
loop_
_entity.id
_entity.type
_entity.pdbx_description
1 polymer ?
#
loop_
_entity_poly.entity_id
_entity_poly.type
_entity_poly.pdbx_seq_one_letter_code
_entity_poly.pdbx_strand_id
1 'polypeptide(L)'
;MPHQTIPILMYHQIDAEPPKGSPMRGLVVSPKTFARQMAALNWLGYQGKSMGDLLPYLNGEKHGKVFGITFDDGYENNLRRALPVLNRYGFSSTCYIVANQVG
;
A
#
# COMPACT_ATOMS: atom_id res chain seq x y z
N MET A 1 -12.17 -12.94 22.04
CA MET A 1 -11.19 -11.88 21.73
C MET A 1 -11.93 -10.75 21.04
N PRO A 2 -11.67 -9.46 21.34
CA PRO A 2 -12.31 -8.37 20.62
C PRO A 2 -11.99 -8.48 19.12
N HIS A 3 -12.98 -8.18 18.27
CA HIS A 3 -12.82 -8.17 16.82
C HIS A 3 -11.79 -7.08 16.45
N GLN A 4 -10.64 -7.50 15.92
CA GLN A 4 -9.58 -6.57 15.53
C GLN A 4 -9.86 -6.08 14.11
N THR A 5 -10.23 -4.82 13.96
CA THR A 5 -10.34 -4.19 12.64
C THR A 5 -8.96 -4.09 12.02
N ILE A 6 -8.78 -4.69 10.83
CA ILE A 6 -7.54 -4.66 10.08
C ILE A 6 -7.71 -3.63 8.94
N PRO A 7 -6.99 -2.50 8.95
CA PRO A 7 -7.10 -1.52 7.89
C PRO A 7 -6.45 -2.03 6.59
N ILE A 8 -7.05 -1.69 5.46
CA ILE A 8 -6.49 -1.94 4.13
C ILE A 8 -6.29 -0.57 3.47
N LEU A 9 -5.04 -0.21 3.21
CA LEU A 9 -4.66 1.06 2.61
C LEU A 9 -4.58 0.88 1.09
N MET A 10 -5.32 1.73 0.38
CA MET A 10 -5.41 1.71 -1.08
C MET A 10 -4.69 2.94 -1.66
N TYR A 11 -3.82 2.69 -2.63
CA TYR A 11 -3.10 3.71 -3.40
C TYR A 11 -3.38 3.51 -4.89
N HIS A 12 -3.24 4.56 -5.69
CA HIS A 12 -3.28 4.45 -7.16
C HIS A 12 -1.91 4.75 -7.75
N GLN A 13 -1.35 5.93 -7.45
CA GLN A 13 -0.05 6.35 -7.97
C GLN A 13 0.86 6.85 -6.86
N ILE A 14 2.11 6.38 -6.88
CA ILE A 14 3.19 6.97 -6.11
C ILE A 14 4.05 7.82 -7.05
N ASP A 15 3.84 9.15 -7.09
CA ASP A 15 4.57 10.05 -7.99
C ASP A 15 4.61 11.49 -7.48
N ALA A 16 5.35 12.37 -8.17
CA ALA A 16 5.38 13.79 -7.86
C ALA A 16 3.95 14.38 -7.81
N GLU A 17 3.70 15.23 -6.82
CA GLU A 17 2.37 15.82 -6.63
C GLU A 17 2.00 16.69 -7.84
N PRO A 18 0.84 16.43 -8.47
CA PRO A 18 0.37 17.27 -9.57
C PRO A 18 0.11 18.71 -9.11
N PRO A 19 0.16 19.70 -10.02
CA PRO A 19 -0.28 21.06 -9.75
C PRO A 19 -1.68 21.11 -9.13
N LYS A 20 -1.94 22.11 -8.27
CA LYS A 20 -3.27 22.31 -7.69
C LYS A 20 -4.30 22.50 -8.82
N GLY A 21 -5.47 21.88 -8.67
CA GLY A 21 -6.52 21.89 -9.69
C GLY A 21 -6.40 20.80 -10.76
N SER A 22 -5.31 20.01 -10.78
CA SER A 22 -5.20 18.87 -11.70
C SER A 22 -6.32 17.86 -11.46
N PRO A 23 -6.93 17.30 -12.52
CA PRO A 23 -7.87 16.19 -12.39
C PRO A 23 -7.25 15.04 -11.59
N MET A 24 -8.06 14.40 -10.74
CA MET A 24 -7.66 13.20 -9.98
C MET A 24 -6.39 13.38 -9.11
N ARG A 25 -6.02 14.62 -8.77
CA ARG A 25 -4.85 14.92 -7.91
C ARG A 25 -4.83 14.13 -6.59
N GLY A 26 -6.01 13.81 -6.04
CA GLY A 26 -6.15 13.03 -4.81
C GLY A 26 -5.71 11.56 -4.92
N LEU A 27 -5.48 11.05 -6.12
CA LEU A 27 -5.04 9.67 -6.37
C LEU A 27 -3.50 9.53 -6.43
N VAL A 28 -2.78 10.65 -6.35
CA VAL A 28 -1.31 10.68 -6.39
C VAL A 28 -0.75 10.98 -5.01
N VAL A 29 0.12 10.11 -4.51
CA VAL A 29 0.86 10.30 -3.26
C VAL A 29 2.34 10.47 -3.57
N SER A 30 2.97 11.53 -3.05
CA SER A 30 4.41 11.73 -3.24
C SER A 30 5.25 10.59 -2.64
N PRO A 31 6.36 10.17 -3.28
CA PRO A 31 7.26 9.15 -2.73
C PRO A 31 7.73 9.49 -1.31
N LYS A 32 7.97 10.78 -1.03
CA LYS A 32 8.31 11.28 0.32
C LYS A 32 7.18 11.05 1.33
N THR A 33 5.93 11.29 0.93
CA THR A 33 4.77 11.06 1.81
C THR A 33 4.53 9.58 2.03
N PHE A 34 4.59 8.77 0.98
CA PHE A 34 4.50 7.32 1.08
C PHE A 34 5.57 6.74 2.02
N ALA A 35 6.84 7.15 1.85
CA ALA A 35 7.92 6.73 2.73
C ALA A 35 7.70 7.12 4.20
N ARG A 36 7.17 8.32 4.47
CA ARG A 36 6.82 8.72 5.85
C ARG A 36 5.69 7.89 6.43
N GLN A 37 4.67 7.55 5.64
CA GLN A 37 3.57 6.70 6.08
C GLN A 37 4.07 5.30 6.45
N MET A 38 4.87 4.67 5.57
CA MET A 38 5.43 3.35 5.82
C MET A 38 6.37 3.34 7.02
N ALA A 39 7.22 4.37 7.16
CA ALA A 39 8.11 4.52 8.30
C ALA A 39 7.35 4.63 9.63
N ALA A 40 6.27 5.43 9.65
CA ALA A 40 5.44 5.61 10.85
C ALA A 40 4.74 4.31 11.25
N LEU A 41 4.17 3.57 10.30
CA LEU A 41 3.54 2.28 10.56
C LEU A 41 4.55 1.25 11.08
N ASN A 42 5.71 1.15 10.45
CA ASN A 42 6.79 0.29 10.93
C ASN A 42 7.23 0.65 12.35
N TRP A 43 7.40 1.95 12.64
CA TRP A 43 7.80 2.43 13.97
C TRP A 43 6.74 2.10 15.05
N LEU A 44 5.45 2.12 14.71
CA LEU A 44 4.35 1.70 15.60
C LEU A 44 4.23 0.17 15.76
N GLY A 45 5.08 -0.60 15.08
CA GLY A 45 5.13 -2.06 15.10
C GLY A 45 4.13 -2.73 14.17
N TYR A 46 3.60 -2.01 13.18
CA TYR A 46 2.72 -2.60 12.17
C TYR A 46 3.54 -3.27 11.05
N GLN A 47 3.01 -4.38 10.54
CA GLN A 47 3.54 -5.08 9.36
C GLN A 47 2.60 -4.93 8.17
N GLY A 48 3.09 -4.34 7.08
CA GLY A 48 2.36 -4.25 5.82
C GLY A 48 2.34 -5.58 5.10
N LYS A 49 1.15 -6.01 4.66
CA LYS A 49 0.92 -7.30 4.00
C LYS A 49 0.20 -7.12 2.66
N SER A 50 0.57 -7.96 1.71
CA SER A 50 -0.27 -8.27 0.54
C SER A 50 -1.58 -8.90 1.01
N MET A 51 -2.62 -8.86 0.19
CA MET A 51 -3.90 -9.49 0.52
C MET A 51 -3.75 -10.99 0.77
N GLY A 52 -2.90 -11.68 -0.01
CA GLY A 52 -2.61 -13.10 0.20
C GLY A 52 -1.98 -13.39 1.57
N ASP A 53 -1.01 -12.57 1.98
CA ASP A 53 -0.36 -12.71 3.31
C ASP A 53 -1.26 -12.25 4.46
N LEU A 54 -2.26 -11.42 4.17
CA LEU A 54 -3.20 -10.87 5.15
C LEU A 54 -4.38 -11.81 5.42
N LEU A 55 -4.72 -12.72 4.50
CA LEU A 55 -5.85 -13.65 4.61
C LEU A 55 -5.93 -14.40 5.95
N PRO A 56 -4.84 -15.00 6.47
CA PRO A 56 -4.91 -15.71 7.76
C PRO A 56 -5.30 -14.79 8.93
N TYR A 57 -4.98 -13.50 8.85
CA TYR A 57 -5.38 -12.52 9.87
C TYR A 57 -6.86 -12.13 9.73
N LEU A 58 -7.34 -11.98 8.48
CA LEU A 58 -8.74 -11.68 8.19
C LEU A 58 -9.67 -12.84 8.59
N ASN A 59 -9.22 -14.08 8.42
CA ASN A 59 -9.94 -15.29 8.82
C ASN A 59 -9.89 -15.54 10.35
N GLY A 60 -9.09 -14.79 11.09
CA GLY A 60 -8.88 -15.01 12.53
C GLY A 60 -7.97 -16.18 12.88
N GLU A 61 -7.23 -16.73 11.91
CA GLU A 61 -6.23 -17.80 12.11
C GLU A 61 -4.92 -17.26 12.70
N LYS A 62 -4.60 -15.99 12.43
CA LYS A 62 -3.45 -15.27 12.98
C LYS A 62 -3.86 -13.93 13.59
N HIS A 63 -3.06 -13.45 14.53
CA HIS A 63 -3.23 -12.14 15.15
C HIS A 63 -1.92 -11.36 15.14
N GLY A 64 -2.02 -10.04 15.13
CA GLY A 64 -0.86 -9.15 15.13
C GLY A 64 -1.21 -7.75 14.67
N LYS A 65 -0.27 -6.82 14.81
CA LYS A 65 -0.39 -5.47 14.24
C LYS A 65 -0.10 -5.54 12.74
N VAL A 66 -1.13 -5.79 11.94
CA VAL A 66 -1.01 -5.89 10.48
C VAL A 66 -1.93 -4.89 9.79
N PHE A 67 -1.58 -4.53 8.55
CA PHE A 67 -2.43 -3.77 7.64
C PHE A 67 -2.21 -4.25 6.21
N GLY A 68 -3.25 -4.14 5.38
CA GLY A 68 -3.18 -4.42 3.95
C GLY A 68 -2.63 -3.24 3.17
N ILE A 69 -1.88 -3.51 2.11
CA ILE A 69 -1.43 -2.51 1.14
C ILE A 69 -1.88 -2.95 -0.25
N THR A 70 -2.69 -2.11 -0.90
CA THR A 70 -3.12 -2.32 -2.29
C THR A 70 -2.75 -1.15 -3.18
N PHE A 71 -2.42 -1.47 -4.44
CA PHE A 71 -2.22 -0.52 -5.52
C PHE A 71 -3.16 -0.87 -6.67
N ASP A 72 -3.96 0.09 -7.11
CA ASP A 72 -4.91 -0.10 -8.19
C ASP A 72 -4.34 0.43 -9.52
N ASP A 73 -5.00 0.07 -10.62
CA ASP A 73 -4.73 0.51 -12.00
C ASP A 73 -3.42 0.04 -12.66
N GLY A 74 -2.49 -0.54 -11.91
CA GLY A 74 -1.26 -1.12 -12.47
C GLY A 74 -0.22 -0.11 -12.95
N TYR A 75 -0.22 1.12 -12.42
CA TYR A 75 0.77 2.14 -12.79
C TYR A 75 2.21 1.69 -12.52
N GLU A 76 3.08 1.85 -13.53
CA GLU A 76 4.52 1.50 -13.44
C GLU A 76 5.24 2.28 -12.32
N ASN A 77 4.79 3.51 -12.03
CA ASN A 77 5.39 4.33 -10.98
C ASN A 77 5.29 3.69 -9.59
N ASN A 78 4.29 2.85 -9.34
CA ASN A 78 4.17 2.07 -8.10
C ASN A 78 5.37 1.12 -7.97
N LEU A 79 5.72 0.39 -9.04
CA LEU A 79 6.89 -0.47 -9.05
C LEU A 79 8.18 0.32 -8.85
N ARG A 80 8.35 1.44 -9.58
CA ARG A 80 9.61 2.22 -9.54
C ARG A 80 9.82 2.98 -8.23
N ARG A 81 8.73 3.46 -7.60
CA ARG A 81 8.82 4.42 -6.48
C ARG A 81 8.31 3.86 -5.16
N ALA A 82 7.33 2.96 -5.16
CA ALA A 82 6.82 2.33 -3.93
C ALA A 82 7.65 1.13 -3.51
N LEU A 83 8.04 0.25 -4.44
CA LEU A 83 8.74 -1.01 -4.13
C LEU A 83 10.03 -0.81 -3.31
N PRO A 84 10.92 0.18 -3.59
CA PRO A 84 12.12 0.37 -2.77
C PRO A 84 11.80 0.70 -1.31
N VAL A 85 10.72 1.44 -1.07
CA VAL A 85 10.24 1.79 0.28
C VAL A 85 9.68 0.55 0.97
N LEU A 86 8.86 -0.25 0.28
CA LEU A 86 8.29 -1.48 0.82
C LEU A 86 9.39 -2.48 1.21
N ASN A 87 10.37 -2.69 0.31
CA ASN A 87 11.52 -3.57 0.56
C ASN A 87 12.32 -3.15 1.79
N ARG A 88 12.51 -1.85 2.01
CA ARG A 88 13.23 -1.34 3.20
C ARG A 88 12.61 -1.79 4.53
N TYR A 89 11.29 -1.96 4.58
CA TYR A 89 10.55 -2.36 5.79
C TYR A 89 10.10 -3.82 5.76
N GLY A 90 10.44 -4.58 4.71
CA GLY A 90 9.96 -5.95 4.54
C GLY A 90 8.44 -6.06 4.39
N PHE A 91 7.79 -5.02 3.89
CA PHE A 91 6.35 -5.01 3.65
C PHE A 91 6.03 -5.63 2.29
N SER A 92 4.93 -6.38 2.21
CA SER A 92 4.36 -6.86 0.96
C SER A 92 3.08 -6.07 0.60
N SER A 93 2.68 -6.12 -0.67
CA SER A 93 1.50 -5.43 -1.19
C SER A 93 0.85 -6.21 -2.33
N THR A 94 -0.42 -5.93 -2.61
CA THR A 94 -1.13 -6.45 -3.80
C THR A 94 -1.29 -5.34 -4.83
N CYS A 95 -1.04 -5.64 -6.10
CA CYS A 95 -1.35 -4.73 -7.20
C CYS A 95 -2.47 -5.31 -8.05
N TYR A 96 -3.58 -4.58 -8.20
CA TYR A 96 -4.69 -4.93 -9.07
C TYR A 96 -4.51 -4.23 -10.41
N ILE A 97 -4.23 -5.04 -11.43
CA ILE A 97 -3.91 -4.57 -12.77
C ILE A 97 -5.16 -4.59 -13.64
N VAL A 98 -5.36 -3.56 -14.46
CA VAL A 98 -6.40 -3.57 -15.49
C VAL A 98 -5.97 -4.47 -16.64
N ALA A 99 -6.76 -5.51 -16.92
CA ALA A 99 -6.49 -6.42 -18.02
C ALA A 99 -6.32 -5.66 -19.35
N ASN A 100 -5.39 -6.11 -20.19
CA ASN A 100 -5.03 -5.52 -21.49
C ASN A 100 -4.47 -4.09 -21.43
N GLN A 101 -4.01 -3.61 -20.26
CA GLN A 101 -3.27 -2.33 -20.14
C GLN A 101 -1.80 -2.51 -19.73
N VAL A 102 -1.31 -3.74 -19.71
CA VAL A 102 0.09 -4.08 -19.45
C VAL A 102 0.70 -4.69 -20.71
N GLY A 103 1.72 -4.04 -21.27
CA GLY A 103 2.40 -4.44 -22.51
C GLY A 103 2.92 -3.24 -23.27
#